data_AF-H1W247-F1
#
_entry.id   AF-H1W247-F1
#
_cell.length_a   1.000
_cell.length_b   1.000
_cell.length_c   1.000
_cell.angle_alpha   90.00
_cell.angle_beta   90.00
_cell.angle_gamma   90.00
#
_symmetry.space_group_name_H-M   'P 1'
#
loop_
_entity.id
_entity.type
_entity.pdbx_description
1 polymer ?
#
loop_
_entity_poly.entity_id
_entity_poly.type
_entity_poly.pdbx_seq_one_letter_code
_entity_poly.pdbx_strand_id
1 'polypeptide(L)'
;MTVNEIINGSPDGDATGTGFPGLIPLVESYLDGVNVDVQTRCELDTYLRLISRRASGELDTAARWLRNFIDAHPAYRHDSVVGDDIQKDIIAAVIAIGERETAGEGFAGLDIHGLPRLLGNFRRGGCGGSA
;
A
#
# COMPACT_ATOMS: atom_id res chain seq x y z
N MET A 1 -20.75 6.32 -0.80
CA MET A 1 -19.78 5.36 -0.23
C MET A 1 -18.64 5.14 -1.20
N THR A 2 -17.52 5.82 -0.96
CA THR A 2 -16.23 5.63 -1.63
C THR A 2 -15.50 4.41 -1.05
N VAL A 3 -14.45 3.94 -1.73
CA VAL A 3 -13.59 2.86 -1.19
C VAL A 3 -12.98 3.28 0.16
N ASN A 4 -12.59 4.54 0.31
CA ASN A 4 -12.10 5.07 1.58
C ASN A 4 -13.18 4.97 2.68
N GLU A 5 -14.42 5.34 2.39
CA GLU A 5 -15.52 5.28 3.36
C GLU A 5 -15.87 3.84 3.76
N ILE A 6 -15.74 2.88 2.84
CA ILE A 6 -15.98 1.47 3.13
C ILE A 6 -14.84 0.89 4.01
N ILE A 7 -13.59 1.25 3.73
CA ILE A 7 -12.44 0.65 4.41
C ILE A 7 -12.16 1.34 5.75
N ASN A 8 -12.13 2.68 5.76
CA ASN A 8 -11.72 3.50 6.89
C ASN A 8 -12.91 4.12 7.66
N GLY A 9 -14.13 3.98 7.14
CA GLY A 9 -15.35 4.51 7.73
C GLY A 9 -15.78 5.84 7.13
N SER A 10 -17.04 6.19 7.36
CA SER A 10 -17.60 7.48 6.96
C SER A 10 -17.75 8.35 8.22
N PRO A 11 -17.04 9.50 8.32
CA PRO A 11 -17.14 10.39 9.47
C PRO A 11 -18.51 11.09 9.55
N ASP A 12 -19.16 11.25 8.39
CA ASP A 12 -20.51 11.79 8.29
C ASP A 12 -21.49 10.62 8.33
N GLY A 13 -22.34 10.58 9.37
CA GLY A 13 -23.48 9.68 9.41
C GLY A 13 -24.29 9.78 8.12
N ASP A 14 -24.85 8.67 7.65
CA ASP A 14 -25.86 8.71 6.60
C ASP A 14 -27.07 9.56 7.03
N ALA A 15 -28.05 9.75 6.14
CA ALA A 15 -29.29 10.47 6.44
C ALA A 15 -30.07 9.89 7.65
N THR A 16 -29.66 8.74 8.19
CA THR A 16 -30.22 8.09 9.39
C THR A 16 -29.38 8.29 10.66
N GLY A 17 -28.26 9.02 10.59
CA GLY A 17 -27.45 9.40 11.74
C GLY A 17 -26.53 8.29 12.27
N THR A 18 -26.43 7.16 11.57
CA THR A 18 -25.54 6.05 11.93
C THR A 18 -24.42 5.95 10.91
N GLY A 19 -23.27 6.56 11.22
CA GLY A 19 -22.07 6.45 10.39
C GLY A 19 -21.59 5.01 10.30
N PHE A 20 -21.18 4.60 9.10
CA PHE A 20 -20.52 3.31 8.93
C PHE A 20 -19.10 3.39 9.50
N PRO A 21 -18.75 2.58 10.51
CA PRO A 21 -17.44 2.67 11.17
C PRO A 21 -16.27 2.30 10.26
N GLY A 22 -16.49 1.52 9.20
CA GLY A 22 -15.43 1.05 8.30
C GLY A 22 -14.95 -0.36 8.62
N LEU A 23 -14.47 -1.08 7.61
CA LEU A 23 -14.00 -2.45 7.77
C LEU A 23 -12.76 -2.56 8.66
N ILE A 24 -11.80 -1.63 8.55
CA ILE A 24 -10.59 -1.66 9.38
C ILE A 24 -10.91 -1.41 10.85
N PRO A 25 -11.69 -0.37 11.23
CA PRO A 25 -12.07 -0.18 12.63
C PRO A 25 -12.84 -1.35 13.24
N LEU A 26 -13.67 -2.05 12.45
CA LEU A 26 -14.34 -3.28 12.89
C LEU A 26 -13.34 -4.42 13.16
N VAL A 27 -12.35 -4.61 12.28
CA VAL A 27 -11.28 -5.61 12.48
C VAL A 27 -10.42 -5.24 13.68
N GLU A 28 -10.09 -3.96 13.87
CA GLU A 28 -9.31 -3.50 15.01
C GLU A 28 -10.05 -3.72 16.33
N SER A 29 -11.34 -3.42 16.39
CA SER A 29 -12.19 -3.68 17.57
C SER A 29 -12.31 -5.17 17.88
N TYR A 30 -12.40 -6.03 16.87
CA TYR A 30 -12.37 -7.47 17.07
C TYR A 30 -11.04 -7.92 17.68
N LEU A 31 -9.92 -7.43 17.13
CA LEU A 31 -8.57 -7.75 17.61
C LEU A 31 -8.29 -7.25 19.03
N ASP A 32 -8.92 -6.16 19.47
CA ASP A 32 -8.85 -5.71 20.88
C ASP A 32 -9.66 -6.60 21.84
N GLY A 33 -10.70 -7.27 21.32
CA GLY A 33 -11.54 -8.20 22.09
C GLY A 33 -10.98 -9.61 22.22
N VAL A 34 -9.96 -9.96 21.45
CA VAL A 34 -9.27 -11.26 21.52
C VAL A 34 -7.88 -11.12 22.12
N ASN A 35 -7.42 -12.13 22.86
CA ASN A 35 -6.09 -12.11 23.48
C ASN A 35 -4.99 -12.43 22.45
N VAL A 36 -4.63 -11.43 21.64
CA VAL A 36 -3.53 -11.48 20.65
C VAL A 36 -2.28 -10.88 21.25
N ASP A 37 -1.12 -11.49 21.04
CA ASP A 37 0.15 -10.96 21.54
C ASP A 37 0.56 -9.69 20.79
N VAL A 38 1.40 -8.87 21.44
CA VAL A 38 1.81 -7.55 20.92
C VAL A 38 2.55 -7.64 19.59
N GLN A 39 3.33 -8.70 19.37
CA GLN A 39 4.09 -8.86 18.13
C GLN A 39 3.14 -9.15 16.97
N THR A 40 2.25 -10.12 17.13
CA THR A 40 1.21 -10.43 16.13
C THR A 40 0.31 -9.21 15.87
N ARG A 41 -0.09 -8.47 16.91
CA ARG A 41 -0.90 -7.25 16.76
C ARG A 41 -0.19 -6.19 15.92
N CYS A 42 1.11 -6.00 16.13
CA CYS A 42 1.92 -5.05 15.38
C CYS A 42 2.14 -5.46 13.92
N GLU A 43 2.35 -6.76 13.66
CA GLU A 43 2.42 -7.27 12.29
C GLU A 43 1.11 -7.05 11.54
N LEU A 44 -0.02 -7.32 12.19
CA LEU A 44 -1.35 -7.06 11.63
C LEU A 44 -1.57 -5.57 11.37
N ASP A 45 -1.20 -4.67 12.28
CA ASP A 45 -1.27 -3.22 12.07
C ASP A 45 -0.49 -2.78 10.82
N THR A 46 0.68 -3.37 10.58
CA THR A 46 1.47 -3.09 9.38
C THR A 46 0.69 -3.41 8.09
N TYR A 47 -0.01 -4.55 8.05
CA TYR A 47 -0.84 -4.92 6.89
C TYR A 47 -2.11 -4.08 6.78
N LEU A 48 -2.81 -3.83 7.90
CA LEU A 48 -4.03 -3.03 7.92
C LEU A 48 -3.75 -1.59 7.48
N ARG A 49 -2.64 -0.99 7.90
CA ARG A 49 -2.22 0.34 7.44
C ARG A 49 -1.98 0.40 5.93
N LEU A 50 -1.37 -0.64 5.34
CA LEU A 50 -1.18 -0.68 3.88
C LEU A 50 -2.54 -0.65 3.16
N ILE A 51 -3.51 -1.42 3.64
CA ILE A 51 -4.86 -1.48 3.08
C ILE A 51 -5.57 -0.12 3.26
N SER A 52 -5.53 0.43 4.48
CA SER A 52 -6.12 1.73 4.84
C SER A 52 -5.63 2.85 3.92
N ARG A 53 -4.31 2.95 3.75
CA ARG A 53 -3.67 4.01 2.96
C ARG A 53 -3.88 3.86 1.45
N ARG A 54 -4.04 2.64 0.94
CA ARG A 54 -4.46 2.41 -0.44
C ARG A 54 -5.92 2.81 -0.67
N ALA A 55 -6.79 2.55 0.31
CA ALA A 55 -8.19 2.94 0.24
C ALA A 55 -8.38 4.46 0.32
N SER A 56 -7.58 5.17 1.12
CA SER A 56 -7.59 6.63 1.21
C SER A 56 -6.95 7.34 0.01
N GLY A 57 -6.15 6.63 -0.79
CA GLY A 57 -5.37 7.19 -1.89
C GLY A 57 -4.04 7.83 -1.47
N GLU A 58 -3.68 7.74 -0.19
CA GLU A 58 -2.35 8.12 0.29
C GLU A 58 -1.26 7.30 -0.40
N LEU A 59 -1.50 5.98 -0.55
CA LEU A 59 -0.65 5.08 -1.33
C LEU A 59 -1.32 4.68 -2.64
N ASP A 60 -0.50 4.50 -3.67
CA ASP A 60 -0.93 4.02 -4.97
C ASP A 60 -1.19 2.51 -4.92
N THR A 61 -2.21 2.08 -5.67
CA THR A 61 -2.36 0.66 -6.00
C THR A 61 -1.27 0.24 -6.98
N ALA A 62 -0.98 -1.06 -7.08
CA ALA A 62 -0.04 -1.56 -8.09
C ALA A 62 -0.41 -1.11 -9.51
N ALA A 63 -1.71 -1.08 -9.83
CA ALA A 63 -2.19 -0.59 -11.13
C ALA A 63 -1.97 0.92 -11.32
N ARG A 64 -2.14 1.74 -10.28
CA ARG A 64 -1.86 3.19 -10.36
C ARG A 64 -0.36 3.45 -10.48
N TRP A 65 0.44 2.80 -9.65
CA TRP A 65 1.90 2.87 -9.71
C TRP A 65 2.42 2.48 -11.09
N LEU A 66 1.92 1.40 -11.68
CA LEU A 66 2.33 0.97 -13.03
C LEU A 66 2.01 2.01 -14.10
N ARG A 67 0.81 2.62 -14.05
CA ARG A 67 0.44 3.68 -14.99
C ARG A 67 1.33 4.92 -14.82
N ASN A 68 1.62 5.32 -13.58
CA ASN A 68 2.52 6.45 -13.29
C ASN A 68 3.95 6.15 -13.76
N PHE A 69 4.42 4.91 -13.58
CA PHE A 69 5.72 4.43 -14.06
C PHE A 69 5.81 4.54 -15.58
N ILE A 70 4.80 4.06 -16.31
CA ILE A 70 4.74 4.16 -17.78
C ILE A 70 4.68 5.62 -18.22
N ASP A 71 3.81 6.43 -17.59
CA ASP A 71 3.61 7.83 -17.96
C ASP A 71 4.88 8.68 -17.81
N ALA A 72 5.69 8.38 -16.79
CA ALA A 72 6.98 9.04 -16.55
C ALA A 72 8.15 8.46 -17.37
N HIS A 73 7.94 7.37 -18.12
CA HIS A 73 9.03 6.68 -18.82
C HIS A 73 9.51 7.47 -20.05
N PRO A 74 10.83 7.69 -20.25
CA PRO A 74 11.35 8.52 -21.35
C PRO A 74 10.96 8.04 -22.75
N ALA A 75 10.83 6.73 -22.94
CA ALA A 75 10.43 6.11 -24.20
C ALA A 75 8.91 6.17 -24.47
N TYR A 76 8.09 6.58 -23.48
CA TYR A 76 6.65 6.64 -23.64
C TYR A 76 6.26 7.91 -24.40
N ARG A 77 5.56 7.74 -25.53
CA ARG A 77 5.18 8.85 -26.42
C ARG A 77 3.76 9.36 -26.14
N HIS A 78 3.18 8.98 -25.01
CA HIS A 78 1.76 9.21 -24.69
C HIS A 78 0.80 8.74 -25.79
N ASP A 79 1.19 7.71 -26.53
CA ASP A 79 0.42 7.07 -27.61
C ASP A 79 -0.32 5.81 -27.12
N SER A 80 -0.36 5.57 -25.81
CA SER A 80 -0.90 4.36 -25.18
C SER A 80 -0.22 3.05 -25.60
N VAL A 81 0.95 3.11 -26.23
CA VAL A 81 1.75 1.93 -26.60
C VAL A 81 2.85 1.72 -25.56
N VAL A 82 2.90 0.52 -24.98
CA VAL A 82 3.97 0.09 -24.09
C VAL A 82 4.97 -0.73 -24.92
N GLY A 83 6.11 -0.10 -25.26
CA GLY A 83 7.17 -0.76 -26.02
C GLY A 83 8.07 -1.65 -25.14
N ASP A 84 8.91 -2.45 -25.81
CA ASP A 84 9.78 -3.44 -25.16
C ASP A 84 10.70 -2.84 -24.09
N ASP A 85 11.26 -1.65 -24.32
CA ASP A 85 12.10 -0.95 -23.35
C ASP A 85 11.35 -0.63 -22.06
N ILE A 86 10.14 -0.09 -22.18
CA ILE A 86 9.26 0.23 -21.04
C ILE A 86 8.91 -1.06 -20.29
N GLN A 87 8.56 -2.11 -21.02
CA GLN A 87 8.21 -3.40 -20.43
C GLN A 87 9.39 -4.02 -19.68
N LYS A 88 10.59 -3.97 -20.24
CA LYS A 88 11.81 -4.46 -19.60
C LYS A 88 12.07 -3.74 -18.28
N ASP A 89 11.94 -2.42 -18.25
CA ASP A 89 12.17 -1.62 -17.05
C ASP A 89 11.10 -1.86 -15.97
N ILE A 90 9.83 -2.07 -16.36
CA ILE A 90 8.78 -2.49 -15.44
C ILE A 90 9.13 -3.82 -14.79
N ILE A 91 9.52 -4.83 -15.57
CA ILE A 91 9.84 -6.16 -15.04
C ILE A 91 11.08 -6.11 -14.16
N ALA A 92 12.11 -5.34 -14.54
CA ALA A 92 13.29 -5.12 -13.72
C ALA A 92 12.92 -4.52 -12.34
N ALA A 93 12.03 -3.52 -12.32
CA ALA A 93 11.53 -2.93 -11.08
C ALA A 93 10.78 -3.95 -10.21
N VAL A 94 9.90 -4.77 -10.81
CA VAL A 94 9.15 -5.81 -10.07
C VAL A 94 10.09 -6.87 -9.49
N ILE A 95 11.09 -7.32 -10.26
CA ILE A 95 12.11 -8.28 -9.78
C ILE A 95 12.87 -7.68 -8.60
N ALA A 96 13.37 -6.46 -8.72
CA ALA A 96 14.13 -5.81 -7.65
C ALA A 96 13.32 -5.66 -6.36
N ILE A 97 12.02 -5.36 -6.45
CA ILE A 97 11.11 -5.33 -5.28
C ILE A 97 10.95 -6.74 -4.68
N GLY A 98 10.70 -7.74 -5.51
CA GLY A 98 10.50 -9.13 -5.06
C GLY A 98 11.73 -9.74 -4.41
N GLU A 99 12.92 -9.45 -4.94
CA GLU A 99 14.19 -9.91 -4.38
C GLU A 99 14.44 -9.29 -2.99
N ARG A 100 14.23 -7.98 -2.84
CA ARG A 100 14.34 -7.29 -1.53
C ARG A 100 13.36 -7.84 -0.50
N GLU A 101 12.13 -8.10 -0.90
CA GLU A 101 11.11 -8.70 -0.03
C GLU A 101 11.54 -10.11 0.43
N THR A 102 12.01 -10.94 -0.50
CA THR A 102 12.45 -12.32 -0.20
C THR A 102 13.69 -12.34 0.70
N ALA A 103 14.59 -11.37 0.53
CA ALA A 103 15.79 -11.23 1.34
C ALA A 103 15.53 -10.61 2.74
N GLY A 104 14.34 -10.02 2.96
CA GLY A 104 14.00 -9.35 4.22
C GLY A 104 14.76 -8.02 4.46
N GLU A 105 15.33 -7.43 3.41
CA GLU A 105 16.17 -6.22 3.50
C GLU A 105 15.36 -4.91 3.52
N GLY A 106 14.03 -5.02 3.38
CA GLY A 106 13.15 -3.87 3.15
C GLY A 106 13.40 -3.20 1.80
N PHE A 107 12.72 -2.08 1.55
CA PHE A 107 12.68 -1.44 0.23
C PHE A 107 13.53 -0.16 0.13
N ALA A 108 14.29 0.17 1.18
CA ALA A 108 15.09 1.38 1.20
C ALA A 108 16.25 1.30 0.20
N GLY A 109 16.52 2.40 -0.51
CA GLY A 109 17.63 2.48 -1.47
C GLY A 109 17.38 1.84 -2.83
N LEU A 110 16.18 1.32 -3.09
CA LEU A 110 15.76 0.97 -4.45
C LEU A 110 15.46 2.24 -5.26
N ASP A 111 16.22 2.47 -6.34
CA ASP A 111 15.98 3.57 -7.27
C ASP A 111 14.92 3.17 -8.31
N ILE A 112 13.66 3.14 -7.85
CA ILE A 112 12.50 2.79 -8.68
C ILE A 112 11.51 3.94 -8.64
N HIS A 113 11.13 4.44 -9.82
CA HIS A 113 10.17 5.52 -9.95
C HIS A 113 8.84 5.18 -9.25
N GLY A 114 8.34 6.10 -8.43
CA GLY A 114 7.06 5.95 -7.74
C GLY A 114 7.03 4.94 -6.60
N LEU A 115 8.15 4.29 -6.26
CA LEU A 115 8.19 3.31 -5.17
C LEU A 115 7.72 3.85 -3.80
N PRO A 116 8.08 5.10 -3.38
CA PRO A 116 7.55 5.67 -2.14
C PRO A 116 6.03 5.83 -2.14
N ARG A 117 5.41 6.02 -3.31
CA ARG A 117 3.95 6.09 -3.44
C ARG A 117 3.32 4.69 -3.41
N LEU A 118 4.01 3.65 -3.85
CA LEU A 118 3.52 2.27 -3.84
C LEU A 118 3.54 1.62 -2.45
N LEU A 119 4.64 1.79 -1.72
CA LEU A 119 4.89 1.09 -0.45
C LEU A 119 5.01 2.01 0.77
N GLY A 120 5.32 3.30 0.59
CA GLY A 120 5.50 4.24 1.70
C GLY A 120 6.52 3.72 2.72
N ASN A 121 6.05 3.52 3.96
CA ASN A 121 6.84 2.95 5.06
C ASN A 121 6.46 1.50 5.36
N PHE A 122 5.82 0.78 4.44
CA PHE A 122 5.47 -0.62 4.61
C PHE A 122 6.72 -1.44 4.98
N ARG A 123 6.65 -2.12 6.13
CA ARG A 123 7.75 -2.90 6.74
C ARG A 123 9.01 -2.10 7.08
N ARG A 124 8.96 -0.77 7.11
CA ARG A 124 10.07 0.08 7.56
C ARG A 124 9.95 0.30 9.08
N GLY A 125 10.76 -0.42 9.86
CA GLY A 125 10.76 -0.33 11.33
C GLY A 125 9.75 -1.26 12.01
N GLY A 126 9.75 -2.55 11.63
CA GLY A 126 8.92 -3.57 12.27
C GLY A 126 9.09 -3.61 13.79
N CYS A 127 8.08 -4.13 14.49
CA CYS A 127 8.16 -4.34 15.93
C CYS A 127 9.34 -5.27 16.25
N GLY A 128 10.44 -4.68 16.73
CA GLY A 128 11.70 -5.37 17.00
C GLY A 128 12.95 -4.80 16.32
N GLY A 129 12.82 -3.80 15.45
CA GLY A 129 13.99 -3.12 14.87
C GLY A 129 14.62 -2.13 15.84
N SER A 130 15.63 -2.57 16.60
CA SER A 130 16.59 -1.65 17.22
C SER A 130 17.17 -0.74 16.13
N ALA A 131 17.13 0.57 16.38
CA ALA A 131 17.90 1.56 15.64
C ALA A 131 19.41 1.32 15.77
#